data_AF-H0GUU5-F1
#
_entry.id   AF-H0GUU5-F1
#
_cell.length_a   1.000
_cell.length_b   1.000
_cell.length_c   1.000
_cell.angle_alpha   90.00
_cell.angle_beta   90.00
_cell.angle_gamma   90.00
#
_symmetry.space_group_name_H-M   'P 1'
#
loop_
_entity.id
_entity.type
_entity.pdbx_description
1 polymer ?
#
loop_
_entity_poly.entity_id
_entity_poly.type
_entity_poly.pdbx_seq_one_letter_code
_entity_poly.pdbx_strand_id
1 'polypeptide(L)'
;MTAAVTSSNMILETHESGIKPYFEQKIQETELKIRSKTENVRRLEAQRNALNDKVRFIKDELRLLQEPGSYVGEVIKIVSDKKVLVKVQPEGKYIVDVAKDINVKDLKASQRVCLRSDSYMLHKVLENKADPLVSLMMVEKVPDSTYDMVGGLTKQIKEIKEVIELPVKHPELFESLGIAQPKGVILYGPPGTGKTLLARAVAHHTDCKFIRVSGAELVQKYIGEGSRMVRELFVMAREHAPSIIFMDEIDSIGSTRVEGSGGGDSEVQRTMLELLNQLDGFETSKNIKIIMATNRLDILDPALLRPGRIDRKIEFPPPSVAARAEIFKDPL
;
A
#
# COMPACT_ATOMS: atom_id res chain seq x y z
N MET A 1 -76.65 58.40 84.31
CA MET A 1 -76.11 57.77 85.53
C MET A 1 -74.69 57.33 85.22
N THR A 2 -73.73 57.67 86.08
CA THR A 2 -72.63 56.77 86.46
C THR A 2 -72.21 55.70 85.43
N ALA A 3 -71.09 55.95 84.75
CA ALA A 3 -69.84 55.17 84.86
C ALA A 3 -69.07 55.20 83.52
N ALA A 4 -67.80 55.64 83.63
CA ALA A 4 -66.70 55.52 82.68
C ALA A 4 -66.84 56.20 81.30
N VAL A 5 -66.32 57.42 81.23
CA VAL A 5 -65.91 58.09 79.98
C VAL A 5 -64.46 57.72 79.67
N THR A 6 -64.21 57.01 78.57
CA THR A 6 -63.01 57.25 77.74
C THR A 6 -63.29 56.77 76.31
N SER A 7 -63.88 57.66 75.52
CA SER A 7 -64.02 57.49 74.08
C SER A 7 -62.68 57.81 73.40
N SER A 8 -62.15 56.89 72.59
CA SER A 8 -61.43 57.13 71.32
C SER A 8 -60.55 55.94 70.95
N ASN A 9 -61.06 55.03 70.10
CA ASN A 9 -60.44 54.81 68.80
C ASN A 9 -61.34 53.89 67.97
N MET A 10 -61.80 54.43 66.85
CA MET A 10 -62.53 53.71 65.82
C MET A 10 -61.73 52.48 65.40
N ILE A 11 -62.45 51.36 65.32
CA ILE A 11 -62.00 50.12 64.70
C ILE A 11 -61.69 50.45 63.23
N LEU A 12 -60.40 50.55 62.90
CA LEU A 12 -59.91 50.45 61.54
C LEU A 12 -59.97 48.97 61.15
N GLU A 13 -61.07 48.57 60.52
CA GLU A 13 -61.08 47.38 59.67
C GLU A 13 -60.13 47.64 58.50
N THR A 14 -58.90 47.15 58.60
CA THR A 14 -57.95 47.15 57.51
C THR A 14 -58.40 46.13 56.47
N HIS A 15 -58.97 46.63 55.37
CA HIS A 15 -59.07 45.94 54.08
C HIS A 15 -57.68 45.68 53.47
N GLU A 16 -56.82 44.89 54.14
CA GLU A 16 -55.50 44.50 53.64
C GLU A 16 -55.48 43.14 52.92
N SER A 17 -56.64 42.50 52.71
CA SER A 17 -56.71 41.10 52.27
C SER A 17 -56.79 40.84 50.76
N GLY A 18 -56.90 41.87 49.91
CA GLY A 18 -57.06 41.69 48.46
C GLY A 18 -55.85 42.03 47.59
N ILE A 19 -55.07 43.04 47.98
CA ILE A 19 -54.05 43.64 47.11
C ILE A 19 -52.69 42.95 47.26
N LYS A 20 -52.31 42.56 48.49
CA LYS A 20 -51.07 41.81 48.79
C LYS A 20 -50.95 40.48 48.03
N PRO A 21 -51.94 39.58 48.06
CA PRO A 21 -51.85 38.30 47.35
C PRO A 21 -51.80 38.45 45.83
N TYR A 22 -52.42 39.50 45.27
CA TYR A 22 -52.31 39.82 43.84
C TYR A 22 -50.88 40.21 43.45
N PHE A 23 -50.22 41.06 44.23
CA PHE A 23 -48.82 41.43 43.99
C PHE A 23 -47.86 40.26 44.22
N GLU A 24 -48.08 39.42 45.23
CA GLU A 24 -47.30 38.19 45.45
C GLU A 24 -47.43 37.20 44.28
N GLN A 25 -48.64 36.99 43.78
CA GLN A 25 -48.86 36.15 42.59
C GLN A 25 -48.16 36.73 41.36
N LYS A 26 -48.19 38.06 41.19
CA LYS A 26 -47.51 38.75 40.08
C LYS A 26 -45.99 38.66 40.18
N ILE A 27 -45.44 38.73 41.39
CA ILE A 27 -44.01 38.54 41.68
C ILE A 27 -43.62 37.10 41.32
N GLN A 28 -44.37 36.09 41.78
CA GLN A 28 -44.11 34.68 41.44
C GLN A 28 -44.19 34.40 39.93
N GLU A 29 -45.19 34.96 39.23
CA GLU A 29 -45.32 34.83 37.77
C GLU A 29 -44.12 35.46 37.04
N THR A 30 -43.64 36.59 37.54
CA THR A 30 -42.48 37.30 36.99
C THR A 30 -41.18 36.56 37.28
N GLU A 31 -41.02 35.99 38.47
CA GLU A 31 -39.87 35.15 38.84
C GLU A 31 -39.80 33.88 37.98
N LEU A 32 -40.93 33.23 37.70
CA LEU A 32 -41.02 32.10 36.76
C LEU A 32 -40.63 32.52 35.33
N LYS A 33 -41.08 33.69 34.87
CA LYS A 33 -40.68 34.26 33.58
C LYS A 33 -39.19 34.60 33.52
N ILE A 34 -38.61 35.10 34.60
CA ILE A 34 -37.16 35.34 34.71
C ILE A 34 -36.42 34.02 34.61
N ARG A 35 -36.81 33.01 35.41
CA ARG A 35 -36.17 31.69 35.44
C ARG A 35 -36.16 31.01 34.07
N SER A 36 -37.31 30.96 33.39
CA SER A 36 -37.42 30.38 32.04
C SER A 36 -36.59 31.14 31.00
N LYS A 37 -36.52 32.47 31.08
CA LYS A 37 -35.63 33.26 30.22
C LYS A 37 -34.15 32.99 30.53
N THR A 38 -33.76 32.87 31.80
CA THR A 38 -32.38 32.54 32.19
C THR A 38 -31.96 31.16 31.71
N GLU A 39 -32.84 30.15 31.77
CA GLU A 39 -32.58 28.82 31.23
C GLU A 39 -32.42 28.84 29.69
N ASN A 40 -33.27 29.60 28.99
CA ASN A 40 -33.14 29.79 27.55
C ASN A 40 -31.82 30.48 27.17
N VAL A 41 -31.39 31.49 27.94
CA VAL A 41 -30.09 32.15 27.72
C VAL A 41 -28.95 31.15 27.90
N ARG A 42 -28.93 30.36 28.97
CA ARG A 42 -27.91 29.31 29.19
C ARG A 42 -27.87 28.28 28.05
N ARG A 43 -29.04 27.87 27.55
CA ARG A 43 -29.13 26.95 26.41
C ARG A 43 -28.54 27.55 25.14
N LEU A 44 -28.86 28.82 24.85
CA LEU A 44 -28.33 29.53 23.68
C LEU A 44 -26.82 29.78 23.80
N GLU A 45 -26.31 30.08 24.99
CA GLU A 45 -24.87 30.22 25.25
C GLU A 45 -24.13 28.89 25.01
N ALA A 46 -24.69 27.77 25.48
CA ALA A 46 -24.12 26.44 25.22
C ALA A 46 -24.10 26.11 23.72
N GLN A 47 -25.18 26.42 22.99
CA GLN A 47 -25.23 26.25 21.53
C GLN A 47 -24.21 27.14 20.82
N ARG A 48 -24.08 28.40 21.23
CA ARG A 48 -23.09 29.33 20.67
C ARG A 48 -21.66 28.82 20.87
N ASN A 49 -21.34 28.35 22.08
CA ASN A 49 -20.01 27.84 22.38
C ASN A 49 -19.71 26.59 21.54
N ALA A 50 -20.65 25.65 21.42
CA ALA A 50 -20.51 24.48 20.55
C ALA A 50 -20.34 24.85 19.07
N LEU A 51 -21.04 25.89 18.59
CA LEU A 51 -20.87 26.40 17.22
C LEU A 51 -19.49 27.03 17.03
N ASN A 52 -19.02 27.81 18.00
CA ASN A 52 -17.70 28.43 17.97
C ASN A 52 -16.58 27.39 17.94
N ASP A 53 -16.73 26.29 18.68
CA ASP A 53 -15.76 25.18 18.64
C ASP A 53 -15.72 24.52 17.26
N LYS A 54 -16.88 24.30 16.63
CA LYS A 54 -16.94 23.80 15.25
C LYS A 54 -16.32 24.77 14.25
N VAL A 55 -16.60 26.06 14.37
CA VAL A 55 -16.00 27.09 13.50
C VAL A 55 -14.50 27.13 13.67
N ARG A 56 -13.99 26.98 14.90
CA ARG A 56 -12.55 26.90 15.16
C ARG A 56 -11.93 25.67 14.49
N PHE A 57 -12.55 24.51 14.64
CA PHE A 57 -12.09 23.28 13.98
C PHE A 57 -12.04 23.43 12.45
N ILE A 58 -13.11 23.92 11.83
CA ILE A 58 -13.18 24.12 10.37
C ILE A 58 -12.15 25.16 9.91
N LYS A 59 -11.91 26.22 10.69
CA LYS A 59 -10.87 27.21 10.38
C LYS A 59 -9.47 26.60 10.42
N ASP A 60 -9.19 25.74 11.39
CA ASP A 60 -7.90 25.06 11.49
C ASP A 60 -7.71 24.09 10.31
N GLU A 61 -8.75 23.36 9.90
CA GLU A 61 -8.73 22.47 8.73
C GLU A 61 -8.59 23.24 7.41
N LEU A 62 -9.30 24.36 7.26
CA LEU A 62 -9.18 25.25 6.11
C LEU A 62 -7.76 25.80 5.98
N ARG A 63 -7.11 26.11 7.11
CA ARG A 63 -5.72 26.58 7.14
C ARG A 63 -4.76 25.52 6.64
N LEU A 64 -4.95 24.25 7.02
CA LEU A 64 -4.16 23.13 6.51
C LEU A 64 -4.33 22.95 4.99
N LEU A 65 -5.55 23.12 4.47
CA LEU A 65 -5.83 23.06 3.03
C LEU A 65 -5.25 24.24 2.24
N GLN A 66 -5.15 25.40 2.87
CA GLN A 66 -4.55 26.60 2.28
C GLN A 66 -3.03 26.62 2.39
N GLU A 67 -2.41 25.66 3.09
CA GLU A 67 -0.95 25.58 3.11
C GLU A 67 -0.43 25.36 1.67
N PRO A 68 0.56 26.15 1.23
CA PRO A 68 1.19 25.96 -0.07
C PRO A 68 1.75 24.54 -0.22
N GLY A 69 1.75 24.05 -1.47
CA GLY A 69 2.26 22.72 -1.80
C GLY A 69 3.66 22.50 -1.24
N SER A 70 3.87 21.36 -0.58
CA SER A 70 5.17 20.99 -0.03
C SER A 70 6.15 20.63 -1.14
N TYR A 71 7.43 20.98 -0.95
CA TYR A 71 8.49 20.52 -1.84
C TYR A 71 8.81 19.06 -1.57
N VAL A 72 9.10 18.31 -2.64
CA VAL A 72 9.51 16.91 -2.54
C VAL A 72 11.03 16.84 -2.69
N GLY A 73 11.69 16.22 -1.70
CA GLY A 73 13.12 16.00 -1.70
C GLY A 73 13.50 14.54 -1.41
N GLU A 74 14.76 14.21 -1.62
CA GLU A 74 15.35 12.90 -1.33
C GLU A 74 16.45 13.05 -0.27
N VAL A 75 16.40 12.23 0.78
CA VAL A 75 17.40 12.23 1.85
C VAL A 75 18.72 11.69 1.33
N ILE A 76 19.80 12.48 1.35
CA ILE A 76 21.14 11.99 1.01
C ILE A 76 21.80 11.40 2.25
N LYS A 77 21.84 12.18 3.33
CA LYS A 77 22.59 11.84 4.53
C LYS A 77 22.00 12.49 5.77
N ILE A 78 21.96 11.74 6.86
CA ILE A 78 21.64 12.26 8.18
C ILE A 78 22.90 12.92 8.75
N VAL A 79 22.82 14.21 9.08
CA VAL A 79 23.96 14.97 9.61
C VAL A 79 23.94 14.96 11.15
N SER A 80 22.75 15.07 11.74
CA SER A 80 22.53 15.02 13.20
C SER A 80 21.07 14.69 13.54
N ASP A 81 20.76 14.52 14.81
CA ASP A 81 19.39 14.25 15.32
C ASP A 81 18.35 15.32 14.97
N LYS A 82 18.77 16.51 14.51
CA LYS A 82 17.85 17.59 14.11
C LYS A 82 18.04 18.04 12.67
N LYS A 83 19.11 17.62 11.99
CA LYS A 83 19.47 18.12 10.66
C LYS A 83 19.73 16.98 9.68
N VAL A 84 19.08 17.04 8.54
CA VAL A 84 19.20 16.07 7.46
C VAL A 84 19.57 16.80 6.17
N LEU A 85 20.49 16.21 5.40
CA LEU A 85 20.83 16.69 4.06
C LEU A 85 19.83 16.11 3.06
N VAL A 86 19.02 16.98 2.46
CA VAL A 86 17.99 16.63 1.48
C VAL A 86 18.32 17.27 0.14
N LYS A 87 18.13 16.51 -0.94
CA LYS A 87 18.22 16.99 -2.32
C LYS A 87 16.82 17.33 -2.83
N VAL A 88 16.59 18.59 -3.20
CA VAL A 88 15.34 19.05 -3.80
C VAL A 88 15.62 19.32 -5.27
N GLN A 89 14.84 18.73 -6.19
CA GLN A 89 14.94 19.03 -7.62
C GLN A 89 13.95 20.15 -7.96
N PRO A 90 14.34 21.23 -8.66
CA PRO A 90 15.65 21.51 -9.26
C PRO A 90 16.65 22.28 -8.35
N GLU A 91 16.24 22.70 -7.16
CA GLU A 91 16.93 23.71 -6.34
C GLU A 91 18.28 23.30 -5.72
N GLY A 92 18.65 22.01 -5.71
CA GLY A 92 19.97 21.54 -5.24
C GLY A 92 19.92 20.77 -3.92
N LYS A 93 20.97 20.92 -3.08
CA LYS A 93 21.10 20.20 -1.79
C LYS A 93 20.97 21.19 -0.63
N TYR A 94 20.10 20.88 0.32
CA TYR A 94 19.82 21.71 1.49
C TYR A 94 19.97 20.90 2.78
N ILE A 95 20.51 21.54 3.81
CA ILE A 95 20.46 21.01 5.17
C ILE A 95 19.17 21.54 5.80
N VAL A 96 18.25 20.63 6.10
CA VAL A 96 16.92 20.96 6.60
C VAL A 96 16.76 20.49 8.04
N ASP A 97 15.97 21.24 8.81
CA ASP A 97 15.58 20.84 10.16
C ASP A 97 14.42 19.83 10.11
N VAL A 98 14.45 18.86 11.02
CA VAL A 98 13.42 17.82 11.14
C VAL A 98 12.32 18.28 12.10
N ALA A 99 11.06 18.13 11.70
CA ALA A 99 9.92 18.40 12.58
C ALA A 99 9.90 17.44 13.78
N LYS A 100 9.35 17.90 14.90
CA LYS A 100 9.32 17.13 16.16
C LYS A 100 8.53 15.82 16.07
N ASP A 101 7.69 15.69 15.06
CA ASP A 101 6.80 14.56 14.86
C ASP A 101 7.47 13.36 14.17
N ILE A 102 8.70 13.54 13.66
CA ILE A 102 9.42 12.50 12.89
C ILE A 102 10.67 12.06 13.64
N ASN A 103 10.78 10.75 13.85
CA ASN A 103 11.98 10.14 14.42
C ASN A 103 13.07 9.99 13.35
N VAL A 104 14.25 10.54 13.62
CA VAL A 104 15.42 10.47 12.73
C VAL A 104 15.95 9.03 12.53
N LYS A 105 15.63 8.11 13.44
CA LYS A 105 16.05 6.71 13.36
C LYS A 105 15.34 5.92 12.24
N ASP A 106 14.13 6.33 11.89
CA ASP A 106 13.33 5.64 10.87
C ASP A 106 13.65 6.11 9.45
N LEU A 107 14.42 7.22 9.34
CA LEU A 107 14.84 7.78 8.07
C LEU A 107 15.98 6.95 7.46
N LYS A 108 15.74 6.44 6.26
CA LYS A 108 16.76 5.78 5.45
C LYS A 108 17.34 6.76 4.42
N ALA A 109 18.60 6.53 4.04
CA ALA A 109 19.17 7.22 2.89
C ALA A 109 18.37 6.89 1.63
N SER A 110 18.25 7.86 0.73
CA SER A 110 17.41 7.83 -0.48
C SER A 110 15.90 7.79 -0.25
N GLN A 111 15.43 8.02 0.98
CA GLN A 111 14.00 8.11 1.26
C GLN A 111 13.44 9.47 0.80
N ARG A 112 12.22 9.44 0.26
CA ARG A 112 11.51 10.64 -0.20
C ARG A 112 10.86 11.34 0.98
N VAL A 113 10.99 12.65 1.03
CA VAL A 113 10.48 13.47 2.14
C VAL A 113 9.83 14.74 1.61
N CYS A 114 8.82 15.21 2.34
CA CYS A 114 8.15 16.47 2.11
C CYS A 114 8.73 17.56 3.01
N LEU A 115 9.08 18.67 2.38
CA LEU A 115 9.56 19.87 3.03
C LEU A 115 8.46 20.93 2.94
N ARG A 116 8.21 21.66 4.03
CA ARG A 116 7.31 22.82 3.98
C ARG A 116 7.87 23.87 3.04
N SER A 117 7.02 24.57 2.29
CA SER A 117 7.48 25.56 1.32
C SER A 117 7.98 26.87 1.95
N ASP A 118 7.64 27.13 3.22
CA ASP A 118 8.02 28.34 3.96
C ASP A 118 9.40 28.22 4.61
N SER A 119 9.65 27.11 5.30
CA SER A 119 10.84 26.93 6.14
C SER A 119 11.74 25.78 5.70
N TYR A 120 11.42 25.10 4.59
CA TYR A 120 12.07 23.86 4.15
C TYR A 120 12.18 22.81 5.26
N MET A 121 11.27 22.83 6.24
CA MET A 121 11.28 21.88 7.36
C MET A 121 10.67 20.56 6.93
N LEU A 122 11.34 19.46 7.26
CA LEU A 122 10.86 18.12 6.98
C LEU A 122 9.68 17.81 7.89
N HIS A 123 8.46 17.77 7.33
CA HIS A 123 7.22 17.56 8.09
C HIS A 123 6.58 16.19 7.85
N LYS A 124 6.84 15.58 6.69
CA LYS A 124 6.27 14.27 6.33
C LYS A 124 7.26 13.44 5.54
N VAL A 125 7.37 12.17 5.89
CA VAL A 125 8.10 11.18 5.09
C VAL A 125 7.14 10.57 4.09
N LEU A 126 7.56 10.47 2.82
CA LEU A 126 6.78 9.81 1.78
C LEU A 126 7.20 8.34 1.68
N GLU A 127 6.24 7.50 1.36
CA GLU A 127 6.50 6.13 0.95
C GLU A 127 7.31 6.13 -0.35
N ASN A 128 8.10 5.08 -0.54
CA ASN A 128 8.90 4.95 -1.74
C ASN A 128 7.94 4.77 -2.92
N LYS A 129 8.08 5.60 -3.96
CA LYS A 129 7.22 5.47 -5.14
C LYS A 129 7.76 4.29 -5.93
N ALA A 130 7.02 3.17 -5.95
CA ALA A 130 7.16 2.24 -7.05
C ALA A 130 6.83 2.99 -8.34
N ASP A 131 7.65 2.85 -9.39
CA ASP A 131 7.35 3.45 -10.67
C ASP A 131 5.93 3.03 -11.10
N PRO A 132 5.12 3.95 -11.66
CA PRO A 132 3.74 3.66 -12.00
C PRO A 132 3.62 2.48 -12.97
N LEU A 133 4.66 2.25 -13.80
CA LEU A 133 4.76 1.08 -14.67
C LEU A 133 4.80 -0.23 -13.86
N VAL A 134 5.57 -0.26 -12.78
CA VAL A 134 5.68 -1.43 -11.89
C VAL A 134 4.39 -1.63 -11.11
N SER A 135 3.72 -0.55 -10.69
CA SER A 135 2.38 -0.65 -10.07
C SER A 135 1.32 -1.18 -11.04
N LEU A 136 1.43 -0.89 -12.34
CA LEU A 136 0.54 -1.45 -13.37
C LEU A 136 0.82 -2.93 -13.67
N MET A 137 2.03 -3.41 -13.40
CA MET A 137 2.41 -4.84 -13.51
C MET A 137 1.82 -5.69 -12.39
N MET A 138 1.35 -5.06 -11.30
CA MET A 138 0.56 -5.74 -10.29
C MET A 138 -0.82 -6.08 -10.83
N VAL A 139 -1.14 -7.36 -10.84
CA VAL A 139 -2.49 -7.81 -11.15
C VAL A 139 -3.29 -7.79 -9.86
N GLU A 140 -4.08 -6.74 -9.63
CA GLU A 140 -4.90 -6.60 -8.42
C GLU A 140 -5.96 -7.71 -8.25
N LYS A 141 -6.41 -8.30 -9.36
CA LYS A 141 -7.28 -9.48 -9.38
C LYS A 141 -6.82 -10.44 -10.48
N VAL A 142 -6.21 -11.55 -10.07
CA VAL A 142 -5.99 -12.69 -10.98
C VAL A 142 -7.37 -13.16 -11.40
N PRO A 143 -7.71 -13.23 -12.70
CA PRO A 143 -8.99 -13.79 -13.10
C PRO A 143 -9.07 -15.25 -12.65
N ASP A 144 -10.29 -15.65 -12.26
CA ASP A 144 -10.63 -16.96 -11.71
C ASP A 144 -10.25 -18.06 -12.70
N SER A 145 -8.99 -18.49 -12.65
CA SER A 145 -8.46 -19.60 -13.43
C SER A 145 -8.21 -20.73 -12.45
N THR A 146 -9.02 -21.77 -12.54
CA THR A 146 -8.86 -22.98 -11.76
C THR A 146 -8.00 -23.98 -12.52
N TYR A 147 -7.39 -24.94 -11.79
CA TYR A 147 -6.65 -26.04 -12.43
C TYR A 147 -7.51 -26.87 -13.38
N ASP A 148 -8.83 -26.89 -13.16
CA ASP A 148 -9.78 -27.61 -14.00
C ASP A 148 -9.86 -27.03 -15.42
N MET A 149 -9.57 -25.74 -15.59
CA MET A 149 -9.48 -25.09 -16.91
C MET A 149 -8.19 -25.48 -17.67
N VAL A 150 -7.24 -26.15 -17.02
CA VAL A 150 -5.97 -26.55 -17.62
C VAL A 150 -6.01 -28.03 -18.00
N GLY A 151 -6.50 -28.32 -19.20
CA GLY A 151 -6.63 -29.69 -19.71
C GLY A 151 -5.28 -30.40 -19.97
N GLY A 152 -5.20 -31.68 -19.62
CA GLY A 152 -4.15 -32.61 -20.08
C GLY A 152 -2.74 -32.43 -19.52
N LEU A 153 -2.54 -31.52 -18.57
CA LEU A 153 -1.23 -31.16 -18.00
C LEU A 153 -1.05 -31.62 -16.54
N THR A 154 -1.65 -32.74 -16.15
CA THR A 154 -1.69 -33.21 -14.76
C THR A 154 -0.30 -33.38 -14.13
N LYS A 155 0.69 -33.84 -14.91
CA LYS A 155 2.07 -34.01 -14.43
C LYS A 155 2.72 -32.66 -14.12
N GLN A 156 2.61 -31.71 -15.04
CA GLN A 156 3.15 -30.35 -14.91
C GLN A 156 2.45 -29.59 -13.76
N ILE A 157 1.13 -29.76 -13.63
CA ILE A 157 0.34 -29.21 -12.52
C ILE A 157 0.86 -29.77 -11.18
N LYS A 158 1.14 -31.07 -11.09
CA LYS A 158 1.69 -31.66 -9.86
C LYS A 158 3.07 -31.10 -9.53
N GLU A 159 3.96 -31.02 -10.51
CA GLU A 159 5.31 -30.48 -10.32
C GLU A 159 5.29 -29.01 -9.87
N ILE A 160 4.45 -28.16 -10.46
CA ILE A 160 4.38 -26.75 -10.06
C ILE A 160 3.76 -26.57 -8.67
N LYS A 161 2.77 -27.40 -8.30
CA LYS A 161 2.17 -27.40 -6.96
C LYS A 161 3.19 -27.77 -5.88
N GLU A 162 3.98 -28.81 -6.11
CA GLU A 162 5.03 -29.22 -5.16
C GLU A 162 6.08 -28.12 -4.93
N VAL A 163 6.34 -27.29 -5.93
CA VAL A 163 7.41 -26.28 -5.87
C VAL A 163 6.92 -24.93 -5.37
N ILE A 164 5.67 -24.57 -5.64
CA ILE A 164 5.13 -23.25 -5.30
C ILE A 164 4.11 -23.32 -4.17
N GLU A 165 3.15 -24.24 -4.25
CA GLU A 165 2.07 -24.35 -3.26
C GLU A 165 2.59 -24.93 -1.94
N LEU A 166 3.42 -25.97 -1.99
CA LEU A 166 3.95 -26.63 -0.79
C LEU A 166 4.78 -25.69 0.10
N PRO A 167 5.75 -24.90 -0.42
CA PRO A 167 6.53 -24.00 0.43
C PRO A 167 5.72 -22.79 0.92
N VAL A 168 4.70 -22.37 0.18
CA VAL A 168 3.83 -21.25 0.58
C VAL A 168 2.87 -21.68 1.69
N LYS A 169 2.27 -22.88 1.59
CA LYS A 169 1.31 -23.38 2.60
C LYS A 169 1.98 -23.98 3.84
N HIS A 170 3.13 -24.63 3.66
CA HIS A 170 3.82 -25.37 4.73
C HIS A 170 5.32 -25.04 4.80
N PRO A 171 5.70 -23.80 5.15
CA PRO A 171 7.11 -23.43 5.30
C PRO A 171 7.84 -24.23 6.39
N GLU A 172 7.12 -24.62 7.46
CA GLU A 172 7.65 -25.37 8.61
C GLU A 172 8.28 -26.73 8.22
N LEU A 173 7.78 -27.36 7.16
CA LEU A 173 8.34 -28.63 6.65
C LEU A 173 9.77 -28.44 6.11
N PHE A 174 10.06 -27.30 5.50
CA PHE A 174 11.39 -27.00 4.98
C PHE A 174 12.35 -26.57 6.08
N GLU A 175 11.86 -25.82 7.06
CA GLU A 175 12.66 -25.40 8.22
C GLU A 175 13.05 -26.58 9.11
N SER A 176 12.13 -27.50 9.38
CA SER A 176 12.39 -28.71 10.18
C SER A 176 13.36 -29.69 9.50
N LEU A 177 13.32 -29.79 8.18
CA LEU A 177 14.26 -30.61 7.41
C LEU A 177 15.62 -29.94 7.19
N GLY A 178 15.74 -28.63 7.45
CA GLY A 178 16.97 -27.85 7.18
C GLY A 178 17.31 -27.73 5.70
N ILE A 179 16.33 -27.92 4.81
CA ILE A 179 16.52 -27.86 3.35
C ILE A 179 16.09 -26.48 2.84
N ALA A 180 16.89 -25.90 1.94
CA ALA A 180 16.53 -24.64 1.29
C ALA A 180 15.25 -24.80 0.45
N GLN A 181 14.31 -23.87 0.62
CA GLN A 181 13.12 -23.85 -0.22
C GLN A 181 13.51 -23.55 -1.68
N PRO A 182 12.81 -24.16 -2.67
CA PRO A 182 13.00 -23.81 -4.06
C PRO A 182 12.61 -22.34 -4.29
N LYS A 183 13.46 -21.61 -5.01
CA LYS A 183 13.32 -20.16 -5.27
C LYS A 183 12.54 -19.89 -6.56
N GLY A 184 12.71 -20.73 -7.58
CA GLY A 184 12.09 -20.48 -8.87
C GLY A 184 11.89 -21.71 -9.75
N VAL A 185 10.96 -21.55 -10.70
CA VAL A 185 10.58 -22.55 -11.71
C VAL A 185 10.68 -21.93 -13.09
N ILE A 186 11.20 -22.68 -14.05
CA ILE A 186 11.13 -22.34 -15.47
C ILE A 186 10.18 -23.28 -16.21
N LEU A 187 9.23 -22.68 -16.93
CA LEU A 187 8.26 -23.34 -17.80
C LEU A 187 8.76 -23.19 -19.24
N TYR A 188 9.01 -24.31 -19.94
CA TYR A 188 9.48 -24.26 -21.33
C TYR A 188 8.68 -25.16 -22.26
N GLY A 189 8.73 -24.89 -23.57
CA GLY A 189 8.08 -25.68 -24.62
C GLY A 189 7.34 -24.82 -25.67
N PRO A 190 6.63 -25.42 -26.62
CA PRO A 190 5.98 -24.69 -27.71
C PRO A 190 5.00 -23.60 -27.24
N PRO A 191 4.82 -22.52 -28.00
CA PRO A 191 3.79 -21.51 -27.73
C PRO A 191 2.39 -22.14 -27.82
N GLY A 192 1.44 -21.59 -27.06
CA GLY A 192 0.04 -22.09 -27.05
C GLY A 192 -0.19 -23.33 -26.18
N THR A 193 0.80 -23.79 -25.41
CA THR A 193 0.68 -24.92 -24.46
C THR A 193 0.14 -24.52 -23.09
N GLY A 194 -0.36 -23.29 -22.91
CA GLY A 194 -1.00 -22.85 -21.67
C GLY A 194 -0.06 -22.51 -20.50
N LYS A 195 1.23 -22.22 -20.75
CA LYS A 195 2.20 -21.83 -19.68
C LYS A 195 1.70 -20.66 -18.84
N THR A 196 1.23 -19.61 -19.50
CA THR A 196 0.67 -18.41 -18.86
C THR A 196 -0.63 -18.72 -18.12
N LEU A 197 -1.46 -19.65 -18.63
CA LEU A 197 -2.69 -20.08 -17.95
C LEU A 197 -2.38 -20.85 -16.67
N LEU A 198 -1.41 -21.78 -16.70
CA LEU A 198 -1.01 -22.53 -15.50
C LEU A 198 -0.48 -21.60 -14.41
N ALA A 199 0.36 -20.63 -14.75
CA ALA A 199 0.91 -19.69 -13.78
C ALA A 199 -0.19 -18.85 -13.10
N ARG A 200 -1.21 -18.43 -13.87
CA ARG A 200 -2.38 -17.71 -13.32
C ARG A 200 -3.20 -18.60 -12.40
N ALA A 201 -3.41 -19.86 -12.77
CA ALA A 201 -4.16 -20.81 -11.94
C ALA A 201 -3.46 -21.12 -10.61
N VAL A 202 -2.13 -21.20 -10.61
CA VAL A 202 -1.33 -21.34 -9.38
C VAL A 202 -1.46 -20.11 -8.50
N ALA A 203 -1.45 -18.91 -9.07
CA ALA A 203 -1.58 -17.68 -8.31
C ALA A 203 -2.96 -17.56 -7.64
N HIS A 204 -4.03 -17.95 -8.35
CA HIS A 204 -5.37 -17.99 -7.80
C HIS A 204 -5.51 -19.00 -6.65
N HIS A 205 -4.92 -20.20 -6.77
CA HIS A 205 -5.01 -21.23 -5.72
C HIS A 205 -4.16 -20.98 -4.48
N THR A 206 -3.16 -20.10 -4.58
CA THR A 206 -2.22 -19.80 -3.50
C THR A 206 -2.58 -18.53 -2.72
N ASP A 207 -3.62 -17.79 -3.13
CA ASP A 207 -4.03 -16.51 -2.55
C ASP A 207 -2.87 -15.51 -2.36
N CYS A 208 -1.85 -15.61 -3.23
CA CYS A 208 -0.65 -14.78 -3.19
C CYS A 208 -0.76 -13.60 -4.14
N LYS A 209 0.00 -12.53 -3.86
CA LYS A 209 0.07 -11.38 -4.77
C LYS A 209 0.76 -11.78 -6.07
N PHE A 210 0.07 -11.63 -7.20
CA PHE A 210 0.58 -11.99 -8.52
C PHE A 210 1.09 -10.76 -9.25
N ILE A 211 2.37 -10.78 -9.61
CA ILE A 211 3.03 -9.72 -10.36
C ILE A 211 3.41 -10.30 -11.72
N ARG A 212 2.82 -9.79 -12.79
CA ARG A 212 3.10 -10.23 -14.17
C ARG A 212 3.99 -9.22 -14.85
N VAL A 213 5.08 -9.70 -15.43
CA VAL A 213 6.00 -8.90 -16.25
C VAL A 213 6.27 -9.66 -17.55
N SER A 214 6.24 -8.98 -18.70
CA SER A 214 6.79 -9.56 -19.93
C SER A 214 8.28 -9.21 -20.03
N GLY A 215 9.11 -10.15 -20.48
CA GLY A 215 10.52 -9.91 -20.77
C GLY A 215 10.72 -8.79 -21.78
N ALA A 216 9.79 -8.61 -22.72
CA ALA A 216 9.83 -7.50 -23.67
C ALA A 216 9.63 -6.12 -23.00
N GLU A 217 8.86 -6.04 -21.90
CA GLU A 217 8.63 -4.79 -21.16
C GLU A 217 9.88 -4.34 -20.38
N LEU A 218 10.80 -5.26 -20.08
CA LEU A 218 12.06 -4.95 -19.42
C LEU A 218 13.11 -4.37 -20.38
N VAL A 219 12.88 -4.46 -21.69
CA VAL A 219 13.77 -3.89 -22.72
C VAL A 219 13.38 -2.42 -22.97
N GLN A 220 14.12 -1.51 -22.33
CA GLN A 220 13.90 -0.07 -22.46
C GLN A 220 14.93 0.60 -23.37
N LYS A 221 14.53 1.70 -24.01
CA LYS A 221 15.42 2.50 -24.88
C LYS A 221 16.44 3.32 -24.09
N TYR A 222 16.14 3.63 -22.83
CA TYR A 222 17.00 4.42 -21.97
C TYR A 222 17.93 3.53 -21.14
N ILE A 223 19.21 3.90 -21.12
CA ILE A 223 20.27 3.15 -20.43
C ILE A 223 20.02 3.15 -18.93
N GLY A 224 20.03 1.96 -18.33
CA GLY A 224 19.82 1.72 -16.90
C GLY A 224 18.37 1.70 -16.45
N GLU A 225 17.39 1.97 -17.32
CA GLU A 225 15.98 1.98 -16.96
C GLU A 225 15.47 0.55 -16.70
N GLY A 226 15.83 -0.42 -17.55
CA GLY A 226 15.46 -1.83 -17.36
C GLY A 226 16.01 -2.40 -16.05
N SER A 227 17.28 -2.10 -15.74
CA SER A 227 17.90 -2.50 -14.46
C SER A 227 17.20 -1.87 -13.26
N ARG A 228 16.78 -0.60 -13.36
CA ARG A 228 16.01 0.07 -12.30
C ARG A 228 14.65 -0.58 -12.10
N MET A 229 13.92 -0.87 -13.19
CA MET A 229 12.63 -1.55 -13.13
C MET A 229 12.72 -2.91 -12.45
N VAL A 230 13.74 -3.71 -12.77
CA VAL A 230 13.98 -5.01 -12.11
C VAL A 230 14.16 -4.84 -10.59
N ARG A 231 14.95 -3.85 -10.15
CA ARG A 231 15.12 -3.58 -8.71
C ARG A 231 13.81 -3.19 -8.04
N GLU A 232 13.06 -2.30 -8.66
CA GLU A 232 11.78 -1.84 -8.12
C GLU A 232 10.74 -2.96 -8.06
N LEU A 233 10.69 -3.83 -9.07
CA LEU A 233 9.85 -5.03 -9.09
C LEU A 233 10.10 -5.92 -7.85
N PHE A 234 11.37 -6.15 -7.51
CA PHE A 234 11.73 -6.96 -6.35
C PHE A 234 11.58 -6.23 -5.01
N VAL A 235 11.70 -4.90 -4.97
CA VAL A 235 11.32 -4.11 -3.78
C VAL A 235 9.81 -4.25 -3.53
N MET A 236 9.03 -4.04 -4.57
CA MET A 236 7.57 -4.13 -4.52
C MET A 236 7.09 -5.53 -4.12
N ALA A 237 7.67 -6.58 -4.71
CA ALA A 237 7.36 -7.97 -4.35
C ALA A 237 7.68 -8.27 -2.87
N ARG A 238 8.76 -7.69 -2.32
CA ARG A 238 9.12 -7.82 -0.90
C ARG A 238 8.14 -7.11 0.02
N GLU A 239 7.62 -5.96 -0.38
CA GLU A 239 6.60 -5.23 0.39
C GLU A 239 5.26 -5.98 0.42
N HIS A 240 4.98 -6.80 -0.61
CA HIS A 240 3.73 -7.52 -0.80
C HIS A 240 3.85 -9.04 -0.56
N ALA A 241 4.85 -9.49 0.20
CA ALA A 241 5.05 -10.91 0.48
C ALA A 241 3.88 -11.47 1.33
N PRO A 242 3.35 -12.68 1.03
CA PRO A 242 3.80 -13.64 0.00
C PRO A 242 3.38 -13.25 -1.42
N SER A 243 4.33 -13.32 -2.36
CA SER A 243 4.13 -12.87 -3.75
C SER A 243 4.75 -13.83 -4.77
N ILE A 244 4.10 -13.97 -5.92
CA ILE A 244 4.58 -14.73 -7.07
C ILE A 244 4.88 -13.75 -8.21
N ILE A 245 6.13 -13.76 -8.68
CA ILE A 245 6.56 -13.00 -9.85
C ILE A 245 6.53 -13.92 -11.07
N PHE A 246 5.68 -13.61 -12.03
CA PHE A 246 5.60 -14.31 -13.31
C PHE A 246 6.25 -13.49 -14.41
N MET A 247 7.35 -14.00 -14.96
CA MET A 247 8.07 -13.42 -16.09
C MET A 247 7.76 -14.22 -17.35
N ASP A 248 6.99 -13.65 -18.25
CA ASP A 248 6.71 -14.22 -19.57
C ASP A 248 7.80 -13.84 -20.57
N GLU A 249 8.00 -14.63 -21.62
CA GLU A 249 8.94 -14.29 -22.72
C GLU A 249 10.36 -13.90 -22.24
N ILE A 250 10.89 -14.64 -21.26
CA ILE A 250 12.23 -14.37 -20.69
C ILE A 250 13.34 -14.51 -21.73
N ASP A 251 13.09 -15.19 -22.85
CA ASP A 251 13.99 -15.25 -24.00
C ASP A 251 14.26 -13.89 -24.64
N SER A 252 13.40 -12.90 -24.41
CA SER A 252 13.61 -11.51 -24.88
C SER A 252 14.77 -10.80 -24.18
N ILE A 253 15.08 -11.18 -22.94
CA ILE A 253 16.22 -10.61 -22.16
C ILE A 253 17.32 -11.62 -21.83
N GLY A 254 17.00 -12.91 -21.88
CA GLY A 254 17.88 -14.00 -21.48
C GLY A 254 18.74 -14.57 -22.60
N SER A 255 18.71 -13.98 -23.80
CA SER A 255 19.40 -14.54 -24.96
C SER A 255 20.92 -14.40 -24.82
N THR A 256 21.67 -15.50 -24.95
CA THR A 256 23.13 -15.52 -25.06
C THR A 256 23.56 -15.00 -26.43
N ARG A 257 23.39 -13.70 -26.69
CA ARG A 257 24.07 -13.03 -27.80
C ARG A 257 25.22 -12.21 -27.23
N VAL A 258 26.42 -12.62 -27.60
CA VAL A 258 27.67 -11.90 -27.39
C VAL A 258 28.32 -11.76 -28.77
N GLU A 259 28.89 -10.56 -28.99
CA GLU A 259 29.75 -10.16 -30.11
C GLU A 259 29.06 -9.85 -31.46
N GLY A 260 28.48 -8.65 -31.56
CA GLY A 260 28.19 -8.04 -32.87
C GLY A 260 27.40 -6.73 -32.83
N SER A 261 28.11 -5.60 -32.71
CA SER A 261 27.70 -4.28 -33.20
C SER A 261 26.33 -3.72 -32.80
N GLY A 262 26.23 -3.12 -31.60
CA GLY A 262 25.18 -2.15 -31.30
C GLY A 262 24.99 -1.88 -29.81
N GLY A 263 24.96 -0.62 -29.40
CA GLY A 263 24.81 -0.22 -27.99
C GLY A 263 23.52 -0.68 -27.30
N GLY A 264 22.53 -1.19 -28.04
CA GLY A 264 21.28 -1.73 -27.49
C GLY A 264 21.40 -3.12 -26.85
N ASP A 265 22.31 -3.97 -27.32
CA ASP A 265 22.47 -5.35 -26.82
C ASP A 265 23.11 -5.38 -25.41
N SER A 266 23.95 -4.39 -25.12
CA SER A 266 24.58 -4.19 -23.82
C SER A 266 23.55 -3.89 -22.71
N GLU A 267 22.47 -3.18 -23.02
CA GLU A 267 21.45 -2.82 -22.01
C GLU A 267 20.58 -4.03 -21.62
N VAL A 268 20.27 -4.89 -22.58
CA VAL A 268 19.53 -6.14 -22.35
C VAL A 268 20.35 -7.07 -21.44
N GLN A 269 21.63 -7.26 -21.76
CA GLN A 269 22.55 -8.04 -20.92
C GLN A 269 22.67 -7.45 -19.51
N ARG A 270 22.74 -6.12 -19.39
CA ARG A 270 22.82 -5.46 -18.07
C ARG A 270 21.57 -5.71 -17.24
N THR A 271 20.39 -5.65 -17.85
CA THR A 271 19.11 -5.94 -17.19
C THR A 271 19.02 -7.40 -16.77
N MET A 272 19.52 -8.33 -17.59
CA MET A 272 19.64 -9.75 -17.24
C MET A 272 20.59 -9.98 -16.06
N LEU A 273 21.77 -9.35 -16.06
CA LEU A 273 22.73 -9.44 -14.96
C LEU A 273 22.14 -8.89 -13.66
N GLU A 274 21.39 -7.79 -13.73
CA GLU A 274 20.67 -7.26 -12.57
C GLU A 274 19.61 -8.24 -12.06
N LEU A 275 18.83 -8.86 -12.96
CA LEU A 275 17.89 -9.92 -12.58
C LEU A 275 18.61 -11.09 -11.87
N LEU A 276 19.74 -11.55 -12.40
CA LEU A 276 20.58 -12.58 -11.76
C LEU A 276 21.08 -12.18 -10.38
N ASN A 277 21.53 -10.93 -10.22
CA ASN A 277 21.98 -10.41 -8.93
C ASN A 277 20.84 -10.37 -7.90
N GLN A 278 19.64 -9.97 -8.32
CA GLN A 278 18.46 -9.99 -7.44
C GLN A 278 18.09 -11.43 -7.07
N LEU A 279 18.15 -12.39 -8.01
CA LEU A 279 17.94 -13.82 -7.76
C LEU A 279 18.91 -14.42 -6.73
N ASP A 280 20.19 -14.07 -6.81
CA ASP A 280 21.22 -14.53 -5.88
C ASP A 280 21.10 -13.86 -4.51
N GLY A 281 20.72 -12.59 -4.49
CA GLY A 281 20.54 -11.79 -3.28
C GLY A 281 19.34 -12.18 -2.40
N PHE A 282 18.54 -13.18 -2.80
CA PHE A 282 17.44 -13.66 -1.98
C PHE A 282 17.91 -14.48 -0.78
N GLU A 283 17.69 -13.91 0.41
CA GLU A 283 17.50 -14.70 1.62
C GLU A 283 16.26 -15.59 1.45
N THR A 284 16.42 -16.90 1.64
CA THR A 284 15.37 -17.93 1.52
C THR A 284 14.18 -17.74 2.48
N SER A 285 14.27 -16.77 3.39
CA SER A 285 13.26 -16.47 4.41
C SER A 285 12.08 -15.65 3.89
N LYS A 286 12.21 -14.94 2.76
CA LYS A 286 11.10 -14.14 2.20
C LYS A 286 10.34 -14.98 1.18
N ASN A 287 9.06 -15.25 1.46
CA ASN A 287 8.12 -16.07 0.68
C ASN A 287 7.81 -15.49 -0.73
N ILE A 288 8.84 -15.25 -1.52
CA ILE A 288 8.76 -14.77 -2.89
C ILE A 288 9.13 -15.94 -3.80
N LYS A 289 8.24 -16.25 -4.74
CA LYS A 289 8.45 -17.33 -5.72
C LYS A 289 8.48 -16.73 -7.12
N ILE A 290 9.33 -17.29 -7.97
CA ILE A 290 9.54 -16.78 -9.33
C ILE A 290 9.19 -17.86 -10.33
N ILE A 291 8.33 -17.52 -11.28
CA ILE A 291 7.94 -18.38 -12.39
C ILE A 291 8.40 -17.69 -13.67
N MET A 292 9.28 -18.34 -14.42
CA MET A 292 9.73 -17.86 -15.72
C MET A 292 9.11 -18.72 -16.82
N ALA A 293 8.62 -18.12 -17.89
CA ALA A 293 8.13 -18.83 -19.07
C ALA A 293 8.98 -18.48 -20.29
N THR A 294 9.39 -19.51 -21.03
CA THR A 294 10.13 -19.37 -22.29
C THR A 294 9.58 -20.34 -23.35
N ASN A 295 9.68 -19.95 -24.61
CA ASN A 295 9.43 -20.88 -25.71
C ASN A 295 10.69 -21.67 -26.10
N ARG A 296 11.87 -21.14 -25.74
CA ARG A 296 13.17 -21.61 -26.22
C ARG A 296 14.18 -21.68 -25.08
N LEU A 297 14.36 -22.88 -24.53
CA LEU A 297 15.35 -23.13 -23.47
C LEU A 297 16.80 -23.11 -24.01
N ASP A 298 16.99 -23.35 -25.31
CA ASP A 298 18.29 -23.44 -26.00
C ASP A 298 19.04 -22.10 -26.06
N ILE A 299 18.33 -20.99 -26.12
CA ILE A 299 18.91 -19.64 -26.25
C ILE A 299 19.15 -18.96 -24.91
N LEU A 300 18.69 -19.54 -23.81
CA LEU A 300 18.80 -18.92 -22.50
C LEU A 300 20.22 -19.04 -21.95
N ASP A 301 20.68 -17.99 -21.28
CA ASP A 301 21.96 -18.00 -20.59
C ASP A 301 22.02 -19.15 -19.56
N PRO A 302 23.02 -20.05 -19.66
CA PRO A 302 23.26 -21.10 -18.68
C PRO A 302 23.38 -20.58 -17.23
N ALA A 303 23.75 -19.32 -17.04
CA ALA A 303 23.81 -18.67 -15.74
C ALA A 303 22.44 -18.67 -15.03
N LEU A 304 21.33 -18.52 -15.75
CA LEU A 304 19.97 -18.61 -15.18
C LEU A 304 19.66 -20.04 -14.70
N LEU A 305 20.17 -21.04 -15.41
CA LEU A 305 19.86 -22.46 -15.18
C LEU A 305 20.70 -23.11 -14.07
N ARG A 306 21.57 -22.36 -13.41
CA ARG A 306 22.43 -22.86 -12.33
C ARG A 306 21.58 -23.17 -11.08
N PRO A 307 21.83 -24.32 -10.40
CA PRO A 307 21.19 -24.64 -9.12
C PRO A 307 21.35 -23.50 -8.10
N GLY A 308 20.28 -23.17 -7.37
CA GLY A 308 20.22 -22.04 -6.44
C GLY A 308 19.58 -20.76 -7.00
N ARG A 309 19.31 -20.71 -8.32
CA ARG A 309 18.52 -19.65 -8.99
C ARG A 309 17.20 -20.21 -9.52
N ILE A 310 17.30 -21.21 -10.40
CA ILE A 310 16.15 -21.96 -10.94
C ILE A 310 16.32 -23.42 -10.54
N ASP A 311 15.44 -23.89 -9.66
CA ASP A 311 15.56 -25.23 -9.07
C ASP A 311 14.81 -26.29 -9.89
N ARG A 312 13.77 -25.89 -10.62
CA ARG A 312 12.93 -26.81 -11.40
C ARG A 312 12.68 -26.32 -12.82
N LYS A 313 12.80 -27.25 -13.76
CA LYS A 313 12.53 -27.05 -15.18
C LYS A 313 11.36 -27.95 -15.56
N ILE A 314 10.25 -27.35 -15.95
CA ILE A 314 9.02 -28.06 -16.30
C ILE A 314 8.80 -27.94 -17.81
N GLU A 315 8.79 -29.09 -18.48
CA GLU A 315 8.53 -29.18 -19.90
C GLU A 315 7.03 -29.27 -20.20
N PHE A 316 6.59 -28.46 -21.16
CA PHE A 316 5.26 -28.52 -21.73
C PHE A 316 5.34 -29.18 -23.10
N PRO A 317 5.07 -30.49 -23.19
CA PRO A 317 4.99 -31.17 -24.48
C PRO A 317 3.73 -30.71 -25.24
N PRO A 318 3.69 -30.91 -26.57
CA PRO A 318 2.44 -30.77 -27.31
C PRO A 318 1.36 -31.70 -26.74
N PRO A 319 0.08 -31.29 -26.74
CA PRO A 319 -0.98 -32.03 -26.08
C PRO A 319 -1.21 -33.40 -26.75
N SER A 320 -1.29 -34.45 -25.93
CA SER A 320 -1.64 -35.82 -26.34
C SER A 320 -3.10 -35.90 -26.84
N VAL A 321 -3.50 -37.02 -27.45
CA VAL A 321 -4.89 -37.22 -27.92
C VAL A 321 -5.90 -37.03 -26.76
N ALA A 322 -5.59 -37.58 -25.59
CA ALA A 322 -6.42 -37.44 -24.39
C ALA A 322 -6.45 -35.99 -23.89
N ALA A 323 -5.28 -35.33 -23.82
CA ALA A 323 -5.19 -33.92 -23.44
C ALA A 323 -6.01 -33.01 -24.37
N ARG A 324 -5.98 -33.27 -25.69
CA ARG A 324 -6.79 -32.54 -26.66
C ARG A 324 -8.28 -32.72 -26.38
N ALA A 325 -8.73 -33.94 -26.07
CA ALA A 325 -10.14 -34.19 -25.74
C ALA A 325 -10.58 -33.41 -24.49
N GLU A 326 -9.72 -33.32 -23.47
CA GLU A 326 -9.99 -32.50 -22.28
C GLU A 326 -10.03 -30.99 -22.59
N ILE A 327 -9.07 -30.49 -23.37
CA ILE A 327 -9.03 -29.08 -23.80
C ILE A 327 -10.30 -28.69 -24.57
N PHE A 328 -10.81 -29.58 -25.43
CA PHE A 328 -12.05 -29.32 -26.19
C PHE A 328 -13.32 -29.48 -25.35
N LYS A 329 -13.26 -30.12 -24.19
CA LYS A 329 -14.40 -30.33 -23.32
C LYS A 329 -14.76 -29.08 -22.51
N ASP A 330 -13.76 -28.31 -22.12
CA ASP A 330 -13.91 -27.00 -21.47
C ASP A 330 -13.28 -25.89 -22.34
N PRO A 331 -13.95 -25.46 -23.42
CA PRO A 331 -13.53 -24.28 -24.16
C PRO A 331 -13.72 -23.04 -23.28
N LEU A 332 -12.61 -22.32 -23.06
CA LEU A 332 -12.54 -21.00 -22.44
C LEU A 332 -13.60 -20.01 -22.97
#